data_AF-A0A9N9IRG8-F1
#
_entry.id   AF-A0A9N9IRG8-F1
#
_cell.length_a   1.000
_cell.length_b   1.000
_cell.length_c   1.000
_cell.angle_alpha   90.00
_cell.angle_beta   90.00
_cell.angle_gamma   90.00
#
_symmetry.space_group_name_H-M   'P 1'
#
loop_
_entity.id
_entity.type
_entity.pdbx_description
1 polymer ?
#
loop_
_entity_poly.entity_id
_entity_poly.type
_entity_poly.pdbx_seq_one_letter_code
_entity_poly.pdbx_strand_id
1 'polypeptide(L)'
;DWSPFNMETVRLMMNMFDTDNNGTITFPEFAGLWRYIEDWKKCFQTFDADGSGTINFAELKNALRTFGYNLSDNFINLLIKKYDKYGGNKNAGKGDVTFDNFV
;
A
#
# COMPACT_ATOMS: atom_id res chain seq x y z
N ASP A 1 14.88 -4.41 0.97
CA ASP A 1 15.20 -3.23 0.14
C ASP A 1 15.37 -2.04 1.08
N TRP A 2 16.34 -1.17 0.84
CA TRP A 2 16.58 0.07 1.62
C TRP A 2 15.90 1.29 0.97
N SER A 3 15.04 1.06 -0.03
CA SER A 3 14.28 2.13 -0.66
C SER A 3 13.41 2.86 0.37
N PRO A 4 13.44 4.20 0.37
CA PRO A 4 12.60 4.98 1.28
C PRO A 4 11.13 4.66 1.01
N PHE A 5 10.33 4.69 2.08
CA PHE A 5 8.87 4.55 2.01
C PHE A 5 8.30 5.67 1.15
N ASN A 6 7.23 5.40 0.40
CA ASN A 6 6.56 6.40 -0.41
C ASN A 6 6.13 7.62 0.45
N MET A 7 6.71 8.79 0.13
CA MET A 7 6.48 10.03 0.87
C MET A 7 5.05 10.54 0.74
N GLU A 8 4.36 10.24 -0.37
CA GLU A 8 2.95 10.58 -0.56
C GLU A 8 2.08 9.79 0.41
N THR A 9 2.32 8.49 0.53
CA THR A 9 1.65 7.63 1.50
C THR A 9 1.92 8.06 2.94
N VAL A 10 3.18 8.38 3.28
CA VAL A 10 3.53 8.92 4.60
C VAL A 10 2.75 10.21 4.91
N ARG A 11 2.61 11.11 3.94
CA ARG A 11 1.83 12.35 4.11
C ARG A 11 0.34 12.07 4.27
N LEU A 12 -0.23 11.15 3.49
CA LEU A 12 -1.63 10.75 3.62
C LEU A 12 -1.90 10.17 5.00
N MET A 13 -1.03 9.29 5.49
CA MET A 13 -1.12 8.73 6.84
C MET A 13 -1.01 9.80 7.92
N MET A 14 -0.06 10.73 7.80
CA MET A 14 0.03 11.84 8.76
C MET A 14 -1.25 12.66 8.78
N ASN A 15 -1.79 13.04 7.63
CA ASN A 15 -3.01 13.84 7.55
C ASN A 15 -4.27 13.13 8.09
N MET A 16 -4.31 11.79 8.10
CA MET A 16 -5.44 11.04 8.68
C MET A 16 -5.44 11.05 10.21
N PHE A 17 -4.28 11.21 10.84
CA PHE A 17 -4.09 11.06 12.28
C PHE A 17 -3.65 12.36 12.98
N ASP A 18 -3.19 13.36 12.24
CA ASP A 18 -2.93 14.73 12.70
C ASP A 18 -4.27 15.44 12.96
N THR A 19 -4.80 15.25 14.17
CA THR A 19 -6.15 15.72 14.54
C THR A 19 -6.18 17.22 14.81
N ASP A 20 -5.07 17.78 15.27
CA ASP A 20 -4.93 19.20 15.55
C ASP A 20 -4.38 20.00 14.35
N ASN A 21 -4.08 19.32 13.23
CA ASN A 21 -3.56 19.88 11.98
C ASN A 21 -2.27 20.70 12.19
N ASN A 22 -1.47 20.33 13.18
CA ASN A 22 -0.25 21.06 13.50
C ASN A 22 0.94 20.65 12.61
N GLY A 23 0.76 19.67 11.71
CA GLY A 23 1.77 19.14 10.80
C GLY A 23 2.76 18.18 11.47
N THR A 24 2.50 17.77 12.70
CA THR A 24 3.29 16.83 13.49
C THR A 24 2.38 15.76 14.09
N ILE A 25 2.97 14.66 14.54
CA ILE A 25 2.25 13.56 15.16
C ILE A 25 2.67 13.51 16.62
N THR A 26 1.73 13.78 17.53
CA THR A 26 1.95 13.59 18.97
C THR A 26 1.95 12.11 19.32
N PHE A 27 2.41 11.74 20.53
CA PHE A 27 2.47 10.32 20.92
C PHE A 27 1.10 9.59 20.86
N PRO A 28 -0.03 10.19 21.30
CA PRO A 28 -1.34 9.56 21.14
C PRO A 28 -1.74 9.33 19.68
N GLU A 29 -1.48 10.29 18.79
CA GLU A 29 -1.75 10.18 17.36
C GLU A 29 -0.83 9.12 16.72
N PHE A 30 0.43 9.05 17.16
CA PHE A 30 1.37 8.01 16.76
C PHE A 30 0.88 6.62 17.17
N ALA A 31 0.29 6.46 18.36
CA ALA A 31 -0.25 5.17 18.79
C ALA A 31 -1.41 4.72 17.88
N GLY A 32 -2.26 5.65 17.44
CA GLY A 32 -3.31 5.40 16.45
C GLY A 32 -2.74 5.00 15.09
N LEU A 33 -1.80 5.81 14.58
CA LEU A 33 -1.10 5.56 13.32
C LEU A 33 -0.36 4.21 13.33
N TRP A 34 0.33 3.88 14.42
CA TRP A 34 1.07 2.63 14.57
C TRP A 34 0.14 1.43 14.47
N ARG A 35 -1.00 1.48 15.17
CA ARG A 35 -2.01 0.42 15.11
C ARG A 35 -2.58 0.27 13.69
N TYR A 36 -2.85 1.39 13.01
CA TYR A 36 -3.28 1.38 11.61
C TYR A 36 -2.25 0.69 10.70
N ILE A 37 -0.98 1.04 10.83
CA ILE A 37 0.12 0.42 10.06
C ILE A 37 0.20 -1.09 10.37
N GLU A 38 0.04 -1.49 11.63
CA GLU A 38 0.09 -2.90 12.04
C GLU A 38 -1.06 -3.71 11.43
N ASP A 39 -2.27 -3.16 11.42
CA ASP A 39 -3.46 -3.80 10.84
C ASP A 39 -3.32 -3.93 9.31
N TRP A 40 -2.84 -2.88 8.63
CA TRP A 40 -2.54 -2.93 7.20
C TRP A 40 -1.42 -3.90 6.87
N LYS A 41 -0.39 -4.01 7.72
CA LYS A 41 0.69 -4.98 7.53
C LYS A 41 0.17 -6.41 7.62
N LYS A 42 -0.68 -6.72 8.60
CA LYS A 42 -1.34 -8.05 8.70
C LYS A 42 -2.20 -8.36 7.49
N CYS A 43 -2.95 -7.36 7.02
CA CYS A 43 -3.77 -7.45 5.82
C CYS A 43 -2.91 -7.75 4.58
N PHE A 44 -1.83 -6.99 4.38
CA PHE A 44 -0.88 -7.20 3.29
C PHE A 44 -0.27 -8.60 3.32
N GLN A 45 0.19 -9.07 4.49
CA GLN A 45 0.73 -10.42 4.67
C GLN A 45 -0.30 -11.53 4.40
N THR A 46 -1.59 -11.24 4.51
CA THR A 46 -2.64 -12.21 4.18
C THR A 46 -2.80 -12.39 2.67
N PHE A 47 -2.45 -11.34 1.90
CA PHE A 47 -2.57 -11.35 0.44
C PHE A 47 -1.27 -11.67 -0.29
N ASP A 48 -0.11 -11.37 0.31
CA ASP A 48 1.23 -11.79 -0.15
C ASP A 48 1.41 -13.27 0.15
N ALA A 49 0.81 -14.12 -0.69
CA ALA A 49 0.72 -15.56 -0.47
C ALA A 49 2.06 -16.26 -0.73
N ASP A 50 2.88 -15.68 -1.61
CA ASP A 50 4.21 -16.20 -1.92
C ASP A 50 5.31 -15.66 -0.99
N GLY A 51 4.99 -14.67 -0.14
CA GLY A 51 5.93 -14.07 0.80
C GLY A 51 7.03 -13.26 0.12
N SER A 52 6.78 -12.77 -1.09
CA SER A 52 7.73 -11.99 -1.88
C SER A 52 8.00 -10.59 -1.29
N GLY A 53 7.13 -10.14 -0.37
CA GLY A 53 7.14 -8.78 0.15
C GLY A 53 6.50 -7.77 -0.79
N THR A 54 5.82 -8.25 -1.84
CA THR A 54 5.13 -7.47 -2.87
C THR A 54 3.83 -8.15 -3.26
N ILE A 55 2.85 -7.39 -3.73
CA ILE A 55 1.55 -7.94 -4.18
C ILE A 55 1.53 -7.94 -5.70
N ASN A 56 1.48 -9.12 -6.29
CA ASN A 56 1.35 -9.29 -7.73
C ASN A 56 -0.12 -9.16 -8.19
N PHE A 57 -0.35 -9.30 -9.50
CA PHE A 57 -1.70 -9.18 -10.08
C PHE A 57 -2.74 -10.15 -9.50
N ALA A 58 -2.36 -11.41 -9.32
CA ALA A 58 -3.28 -12.44 -8.83
C ALA A 58 -3.66 -12.18 -7.37
N GLU A 59 -2.67 -11.76 -6.57
CA GLU A 59 -2.84 -11.42 -5.16
C GLU A 59 -3.68 -10.16 -4.99
N LEU A 60 -3.44 -9.10 -5.77
CA LEU A 60 -4.26 -7.89 -5.75
C LEU A 60 -5.71 -8.19 -6.15
N LYS A 61 -5.91 -9.03 -7.16
CA LYS A 61 -7.24 -9.46 -7.59
C LYS A 61 -7.98 -10.19 -6.46
N ASN A 62 -7.28 -11.06 -5.74
CA ASN A 62 -7.84 -11.79 -4.60
C ASN A 62 -8.12 -10.85 -3.42
N ALA A 63 -7.24 -9.89 -3.15
CA ALA A 63 -7.42 -8.87 -2.11
C ALA A 63 -8.68 -8.03 -2.37
N LEU A 64 -8.80 -7.47 -3.58
CA LEU A 64 -9.95 -6.65 -3.97
C LEU A 64 -11.27 -7.43 -3.89
N ARG A 65 -11.28 -8.70 -4.28
CA ARG A 65 -12.44 -9.58 -4.12
C ARG A 65 -12.79 -9.84 -2.65
N THR A 66 -11.77 -10.03 -1.80
CA THR A 66 -11.96 -10.21 -0.35
C THR A 66 -12.57 -8.98 0.30
N PHE A 67 -12.23 -7.79 -0.20
CA PHE A 67 -12.84 -6.52 0.19
C PHE A 67 -14.24 -6.27 -0.42
N GLY A 68 -14.76 -7.20 -1.23
CA GLY A 68 -16.07 -7.08 -1.86
C GLY A 68 -16.09 -6.31 -3.19
N TYR A 69 -14.93 -5.94 -3.74
CA TYR A 69 -14.82 -5.31 -5.04
C TYR A 69 -14.70 -6.35 -6.16
N ASN A 70 -15.55 -6.23 -7.18
CA ASN A 70 -15.45 -7.02 -8.40
C ASN A 70 -15.04 -6.13 -9.58
N LEU A 71 -13.74 -5.96 -9.76
CA LEU A 71 -13.16 -5.10 -10.80
C LEU A 71 -12.71 -5.94 -12.00
N SER A 72 -12.67 -5.30 -13.17
CA SER A 72 -12.16 -5.96 -14.37
C SER A 72 -10.64 -6.10 -14.33
N ASP A 73 -10.13 -7.14 -14.98
CA ASP A 73 -8.69 -7.40 -15.07
C ASP A 73 -7.93 -6.22 -15.69
N ASN A 74 -8.56 -5.48 -16.61
CA ASN A 74 -8.00 -4.25 -17.19
C ASN A 74 -7.84 -3.15 -16.15
N PHE A 75 -8.82 -2.98 -15.26
CA PHE A 75 -8.75 -1.97 -14.21
C PHE A 75 -7.72 -2.35 -13.13
N ILE A 76 -7.63 -3.63 -12.78
CA ILE A 76 -6.61 -4.13 -11.83
C ILE A 76 -5.20 -3.90 -12.40
N ASN A 77 -4.98 -4.20 -13.68
CA ASN A 77 -3.71 -3.89 -14.34
C ASN A 77 -3.38 -2.39 -14.37
N LEU A 78 -4.41 -1.54 -14.50
CA LEU A 78 -4.23 -0.09 -14.42
C LEU A 78 -3.81 0.34 -13.00
N LEU A 79 -4.40 -0.25 -11.96
CA LEU A 79 -4.01 0.01 -10.57
C LEU A 79 -2.56 -0.38 -10.33
N ILE A 80 -2.15 -1.59 -10.71
CA ILE A 80 -0.76 -2.03 -10.55
C ILE A 80 0.19 -1.07 -11.25
N LYS A 81 -0.09 -0.71 -12.51
CA LYS A 81 0.77 0.24 -13.25
C LYS A 81 0.84 1.62 -12.59
N LYS A 82 -0.24 2.07 -11.95
CA LYS A 82 -0.30 3.37 -11.27
C LYS A 82 0.49 3.35 -9.95
N TYR A 83 0.50 2.22 -9.25
CA TYR A 83 1.07 2.07 -7.91
C TYR A 83 2.35 1.21 -7.88
N ASP A 84 2.88 0.79 -9.04
CA ASP A 84 4.18 0.12 -9.16
C ASP A 84 5.31 1.16 -8.95
N LYS A 85 6.05 0.99 -7.85
CA LYS A 85 7.17 1.85 -7.45
C LYS A 85 8.27 1.95 -8.51
N TYR A 86 8.42 0.92 -9.35
CA TYR A 86 9.48 0.81 -10.36
C TYR A 86 8.94 1.03 -11.80
N GLY A 87 7.64 1.24 -11.95
CA GLY A 87 6.92 1.30 -13.22
C GLY A 87 7.24 2.52 -14.11
N GLY A 88 8.05 3.48 -13.65
CA GLY A 88 8.51 4.61 -14.46
C GLY A 88 9.40 4.20 -15.64
N ASN A 89 10.04 3.03 -15.57
CA ASN A 89 10.85 2.49 -16.66
C ASN A 89 10.09 1.30 -17.30
N LYS A 90 9.72 1.44 -18.57
CA LYS A 90 8.87 0.49 -19.33
C LYS A 90 9.42 -0.95 -19.38
N ASN A 91 10.65 -1.17 -18.95
CA ASN A 91 11.34 -2.47 -18.90
C ASN A 91 11.75 -2.92 -17.49
N ALA A 92 11.40 -2.19 -16.42
CA ALA A 92 11.81 -2.50 -15.04
C ALA A 92 10.65 -2.60 -14.03
N GLY A 93 9.43 -2.23 -14.42
CA GLY A 93 8.25 -2.48 -13.60
C GLY A 93 8.05 -3.98 -13.43
N LYS A 94 8.20 -4.47 -12.21
CA LYS A 94 8.06 -5.90 -11.90
C LYS A 94 6.60 -6.36 -12.02
N GLY A 95 5.66 -5.40 -12.06
CA GLY A 95 4.23 -5.67 -12.06
C GLY A 95 3.68 -5.98 -10.67
N ASP A 96 4.41 -5.56 -9.64
CA ASP A 96 4.10 -5.86 -8.25
C ASP A 96 3.97 -4.54 -7.45
N VAL A 97 3.07 -4.53 -6.47
CA VAL A 97 2.80 -3.38 -5.59
C VAL A 97 3.48 -3.62 -4.25
N THR A 98 4.34 -2.70 -3.83
CA THR A 98 4.99 -2.73 -2.52
C THR A 98 4.04 -2.26 -1.41
N PHE A 99 4.30 -2.64 -0.16
CA PHE A 99 3.44 -2.27 0.98
C PHE A 99 3.18 -0.75 1.08
N ASP A 100 4.20 0.08 0.84
CA ASP A 100 4.09 1.54 0.88
C ASP A 100 3.19 2.13 -0.22
N ASN A 101 2.93 1.39 -1.29
CA ASN A 101 2.00 1.80 -2.35
C ASN A 101 0.65 1.08 -2.28
N PHE A 102 0.50 0.13 -1.36
CA PHE A 102 -0.75 -0.59 -1.11
C PHE A 102 -1.65 0.11 -0.08
N VAL A 103 -1.02 0.70 0.94
CA VAL A 103 -1.68 1.33 2.11
C VAL A 103 -2.15 2.75 1.85
#